data_AF-A0A966KSZ2-F1
#
_entry.id   AF-A0A966KSZ2-F1
#
_cell.length_a   1.000
_cell.length_b   1.000
_cell.length_c   1.000
_cell.angle_alpha   90.00
_cell.angle_beta   90.00
_cell.angle_gamma   90.00
#
_symmetry.space_group_name_H-M   'P 1'
#
loop_
_entity.id
_entity.type
_entity.pdbx_description
1 polymer ?
#
loop_
_entity_poly.entity_id
_entity_poly.type
_entity_poly.pdbx_seq_one_letter_code
_entity_poly.pdbx_strand_id
1 'polypeptide(L)' 'TDQKSMVRASSDTPKVCAVLRGASMTSLRFLKKGTCVVQLVAKATATHQRFTATFTYKVG' A
#
# COMPACT_ATOMS: atom_id res chain seq x y z
N THR A 1 1.32 -18.23 -9.49
CA THR A 1 1.41 -17.04 -8.62
C THR A 1 0.10 -16.29 -8.73
N ASP A 2 -0.76 -16.41 -7.72
CA ASP A 2 -2.16 -15.92 -7.77
C ASP A 2 -2.22 -14.39 -7.59
N GLN A 3 -1.84 -13.65 -8.64
CA GLN A 3 -1.86 -12.18 -8.67
C GLN A 3 -3.29 -11.60 -8.70
N LYS A 4 -4.33 -12.44 -8.60
CA LYS A 4 -5.74 -12.03 -8.51
C LYS A 4 -6.22 -11.77 -7.09
N SER A 5 -5.40 -12.05 -6.07
CA SER A 5 -5.68 -11.57 -4.71
C SER A 5 -5.73 -10.04 -4.76
N MET A 6 -6.92 -9.45 -4.57
CA MET A 6 -7.13 -7.99 -4.55
C MET A 6 -6.29 -7.37 -3.42
N VAL A 7 -5.05 -7.02 -3.71
CA VAL A 7 -4.17 -6.29 -2.80
C VAL A 7 -4.53 -4.81 -2.90
N ARG A 8 -4.86 -4.21 -1.75
CA ARG A 8 -5.18 -2.80 -1.62
C ARG A 8 -4.09 -2.12 -0.82
N ALA A 9 -3.43 -1.15 -1.43
CA ALA A 9 -2.56 -0.22 -0.73
C ALA A 9 -3.29 1.09 -0.45
N SER A 10 -3.07 1.68 0.73
CA SER A 10 -3.57 3.00 1.15
C SER A 10 -2.50 3.72 1.96
N SER A 11 -2.47 5.06 1.92
CA SER A 11 -1.59 5.85 2.79
C SER A 11 -2.36 6.33 4.00
N ASP A 12 -1.79 6.10 5.18
CA ASP A 12 -2.32 6.63 6.46
C ASP A 12 -1.85 8.08 6.68
N THR A 13 -0.86 8.54 5.93
CA THR A 13 -0.38 9.93 5.94
C THR A 13 -0.51 10.61 4.56
N PRO A 14 -1.73 10.85 4.07
CA PRO A 14 -1.99 11.37 2.72
C PRO A 14 -1.41 12.78 2.46
N LYS A 15 -1.06 13.52 3.52
CA LYS A 15 -0.37 14.81 3.42
C LYS A 15 1.13 14.67 3.11
N VAL A 16 1.71 13.50 3.34
CA VAL A 16 3.13 13.19 3.15
C VAL A 16 3.33 12.33 1.90
N CYS A 17 2.45 11.36 1.67
CA CYS A 17 2.53 10.50 0.50
C CYS A 17 1.17 10.06 -0.04
N ALA A 18 1.09 9.86 -1.35
CA ALA A 18 -0.09 9.34 -2.03
C ALA A 18 0.22 7.96 -2.63
N VAL A 19 -0.77 7.07 -2.57
CA VAL A 19 -0.72 5.76 -3.22
C VAL A 19 -1.38 5.87 -4.59
N LEU A 20 -0.64 5.55 -5.64
CA LEU A 20 -1.12 5.49 -7.02
C LEU A 20 -1.24 4.03 -7.43
N ARG A 21 -2.46 3.59 -7.73
CA ARG A 21 -2.72 2.22 -8.18
C ARG A 21 -2.64 2.14 -9.70
N GLY A 22 -1.66 1.41 -10.22
CA GLY A 22 -1.60 0.99 -11.62
C GLY A 22 -2.23 -0.40 -11.81
N ALA A 23 -2.34 -0.82 -13.07
CA ALA A 23 -2.95 -2.10 -13.44
C ALA A 23 -2.15 -3.32 -12.91
N SER A 24 -0.83 -3.21 -12.83
CA SER A 24 0.09 -4.27 -12.41
C SER A 24 1.02 -3.88 -11.27
N MET A 25 1.16 -2.58 -10.98
CA MET A 25 2.08 -2.05 -9.97
C MET A 25 1.42 -0.93 -9.18
N THR A 26 1.66 -0.89 -7.87
CA THR A 26 1.31 0.25 -7.02
C THR A 26 2.54 1.12 -6.83
N SER A 27 2.41 2.42 -7.11
CA SER A 27 3.47 3.41 -6.93
C SER A 27 3.17 4.30 -5.73
N LEU A 28 4.22 4.69 -5.00
CA LEU A 28 4.14 5.68 -3.93
C LEU A 28 4.68 7.01 -4.43
N ARG A 29 3.91 8.08 -4.26
CA ARG A 29 4.32 9.44 -4.57
C ARG A 29 4.52 10.20 -3.26
N PHE A 30 5.75 10.62 -2.99
CA PHE A 30 6.04 11.47 -1.84
C PHE A 30 5.73 12.93 -2.19
N LEU A 31 4.88 13.55 -1.39
CA LEU A 31 4.38 14.92 -1.60
C LEU A 31 5.10 15.93 -0.71
N LYS A 32 5.51 15.51 0.48
CA LYS A 32 6.15 16.37 1.48
C LYS A 32 7.16 15.57 2.30
N LYS A 33 8.15 16.26 2.87
CA LYS A 33 9.06 15.70 3.87
C LYS A 33 8.28 15.27 5.11
N GLY A 34 8.68 14.17 5.72
CA GLY A 34 8.03 13.60 6.90
C GLY A 34 7.87 12.09 6.84
N THR A 35 7.08 11.53 7.75
CA THR A 35 6.83 10.09 7.83
C THR A 35 5.67 9.71 6.92
N CYS A 36 5.98 8.94 5.88
CA CYS A 36 5.00 8.30 5.02
C CYS A 36 4.65 6.92 5.60
N VAL A 37 3.38 6.69 5.93
CA VAL A 37 2.88 5.39 6.37
C VAL A 37 1.92 4.86 5.32
N VAL A 38 2.14 3.61 4.92
CA VAL A 38 1.36 2.92 3.90
C VAL A 38 0.91 1.58 4.44
N GLN A 39 -0.38 1.32 4.35
CA GLN A 39 -0.98 0.04 4.70
C GLN A 39 -1.26 -0.76 3.43
N LEU A 40 -0.84 -2.02 3.43
CA LEU A 40 -1.08 -3.01 2.40
C LEU A 40 -2.01 -4.08 2.97
N VAL A 41 -3.18 -4.25 2.37
CA VAL A 41 -4.19 -5.23 2.76
C VAL A 41 -4.46 -6.16 1.60
N ALA A 42 -4.12 -7.43 1.73
CA ALA A 42 -4.61 -8.48 0.82
C ALA A 42 -5.89 -9.07 1.38
N LYS A 43 -6.96 -9.08 0.57
CA LYS A 43 -8.21 -9.73 0.97
C LYS A 43 -8.02 -11.23 1.13
N ALA A 44 -8.71 -11.81 2.12
CA ALA A 44 -8.84 -13.25 2.20
C ALA A 44 -9.56 -13.78 0.96
N THR A 45 -9.13 -14.94 0.48
CA THR A 45 -9.81 -15.73 -0.55
C THR A 45 -10.14 -17.11 0.04
N ALA A 46 -10.82 -17.98 -0.71
CA ALA A 46 -11.12 -19.34 -0.23
C ALA A 46 -9.87 -20.14 0.18
N THR A 47 -8.70 -19.80 -0.38
CA THR A 47 -7.44 -20.52 -0.16
C THR A 47 -6.39 -19.69 0.58
N HIS A 48 -6.60 -18.39 0.80
CA HIS A 48 -5.62 -17.50 1.42
C HIS A 48 -6.24 -16.69 2.55
N GLN A 49 -5.57 -16.63 3.71
CA GLN A 49 -5.97 -15.78 4.81
C GLN A 49 -5.76 -14.30 4.47
N ARG A 50 -6.52 -13.42 5.14
CA ARG A 50 -6.33 -11.97 5.03
C ARG A 50 -4.93 -11.63 5.51
N PHE A 51 -4.22 -10.81 4.74
CA PHE A 51 -2.91 -10.31 5.11
C PHE A 51 -2.95 -8.79 5.24
N THR A 52 -2.32 -8.26 6.28
CA THR A 52 -2.14 -6.82 6.47
C THR A 52 -0.68 -6.54 6.81
N ALA A 53 -0.07 -5.60 6.11
CA ALA A 53 1.28 -5.12 6.37
C ALA A 53 1.30 -3.60 6.38
N THR A 54 2.16 -3.03 7.22
CA THR A 54 2.37 -1.59 7.31
C THR A 54 3.81 -1.29 6.95
N PHE A 55 4.00 -0.32 6.07
CA PHE A 55 5.29 0.15 5.61
C PHE A 55 5.47 1.61 6.01
N THR A 56 6.62 1.91 6.60
CA THR A 56 6.96 3.26 7.06
C THR A 56 8.19 3.74 6.30
N TYR A 57 8.04 4.86 5.61
CA TYR A 57 9.11 5.53 4.88
C TYR A 57 9.40 6.88 5.53
N LYS A 58 10.68 7.17 5.80
CA LYS A 58 11.13 8.51 6.19
C LYS A 58 11.48 9.29 4.93
N VAL A 59 10.68 10.31 4.60
CA VAL A 59 10.89 11.17 3.43
C VAL A 59 11.69 12.39 3.88
N GLY A 60 12.92 12.52 3.35
CA GLY A 60 13.88 13.57 3.66
C GLY A 60 13.91 14.74 2.69
#